data_AF-A0AAV1MA75-F1
#
_entry.id   AF-A0AAV1MA75-F1
#
_cell.length_a   1.000
_cell.length_b   1.000
_cell.length_c   1.000
_cell.angle_alpha   90.00
_cell.angle_beta   90.00
_cell.angle_gamma   90.00
#
_symmetry.space_group_name_H-M   'P 1'
#
loop_
_entity.id
_entity.type
_entity.pdbx_description
1 polymer ?
#
loop_
_entity_poly.entity_id
_entity_poly.type
_entity_poly.pdbx_seq_one_letter_code
_entity_poly.pdbx_strand_id
1 'polypeptide(L)'
;MDTLDVQQHLKKIHPSLENNVYAANRLPMYTHVPTYIICNLDTDDKPGSHWVALYIDTNDVGQYFDSYGLSPVRYHLEFLKRNCKRWNWNVDRIQNEWTSVCGEYCLMYLLYKFQGCSIHSFTSIFTRNTLYNDILVDEMFRSYFIDNK
;
A
#
# COMPACT_ATOMS: atom_id res chain seq x y z
N MET A 1 4.67 -11.83 3.66
CA MET A 1 5.70 -10.82 3.34
C MET A 1 6.06 -10.09 4.62
N ASP A 2 7.34 -10.12 5.00
CA ASP A 2 7.83 -9.39 6.17
C ASP A 2 8.30 -7.97 5.80
N THR A 3 8.75 -7.19 6.80
CA THR A 3 9.23 -5.83 6.58
C THR A 3 10.42 -5.77 5.61
N LEU A 4 11.38 -6.69 5.72
CA LEU A 4 12.58 -6.70 4.88
C LEU A 4 12.20 -6.99 3.42
N ASP A 5 11.27 -7.93 3.20
CA ASP A 5 10.71 -8.20 1.88
C ASP A 5 10.08 -6.93 1.29
N VAL A 6 9.23 -6.24 2.04
CA VAL A 6 8.57 -5.00 1.55
C VAL A 6 9.62 -3.94 1.18
N GLN A 7 10.62 -3.71 2.03
CA GLN A 7 11.69 -2.73 1.78
C GLN A 7 12.47 -3.04 0.50
N GLN A 8 12.83 -4.30 0.29
CA GLN A 8 13.55 -4.74 -0.92
C GLN A 8 12.74 -4.51 -2.19
N HIS A 9 11.43 -4.73 -2.14
CA HIS A 9 10.55 -4.53 -3.29
C HIS A 9 10.26 -3.04 -3.55
N LEU A 10 10.08 -2.23 -2.51
CA LEU A 10 10.00 -0.78 -2.66
C LEU A 10 11.26 -0.19 -3.30
N LYS A 11 12.45 -0.68 -2.92
CA LYS A 11 13.72 -0.29 -3.54
C LYS A 11 13.76 -0.57 -5.05
N LYS A 12 13.14 -1.67 -5.50
CA LYS A 12 13.02 -2.02 -6.93
C LYS A 12 12.09 -1.07 -7.68
N ILE A 13 11.06 -0.52 -7.02
CA ILE A 13 10.23 0.56 -7.62
C ILE A 13 11.06 1.84 -7.76
N HIS A 14 11.68 2.29 -6.66
CA HIS A 14 12.63 3.39 -6.67
C HIS A 14 13.53 3.36 -5.41
N PRO A 15 14.85 3.57 -5.52
CA PRO A 15 15.77 3.43 -4.39
C PRO A 15 15.43 4.28 -3.16
N SER A 16 14.87 5.48 -3.36
CA SER A 16 14.49 6.36 -2.25
C SER A 16 13.30 5.85 -1.42
N LEU A 17 12.59 4.83 -1.88
CA LEU A 17 11.41 4.28 -1.20
C LEU A 17 11.74 3.15 -0.23
N GLU A 18 12.97 2.62 -0.26
CA GLU A 18 13.42 1.46 0.53
C GLU A 18 13.02 1.56 2.01
N ASN A 19 13.14 2.75 2.61
CA ASN A 19 12.89 2.96 4.03
C ASN A 19 11.47 3.45 4.35
N ASN A 20 10.57 3.55 3.38
CA ASN A 20 9.21 4.03 3.61
C ASN A 20 8.26 2.92 4.07
N VAL A 21 8.70 2.15 5.08
CA VAL A 21 7.94 1.06 5.70
C VAL A 21 7.82 1.32 7.18
N TYR A 22 6.60 1.33 7.72
CA TYR A 22 6.34 1.71 9.11
C TYR A 22 5.35 0.77 9.79
N ALA A 23 5.46 0.60 11.11
CA ALA A 23 4.35 0.14 11.94
C ALA A 23 3.32 1.26 12.14
N ALA A 24 2.09 0.92 12.54
CA ALA A 24 0.99 1.89 12.62
C ALA A 24 1.31 3.10 13.50
N ASN A 25 1.98 2.90 14.64
CA ASN A 25 2.38 3.93 15.60
C ASN A 25 3.74 4.60 15.28
N ARG A 26 4.39 4.24 14.17
CA ARG A 26 5.73 4.73 13.81
C ARG A 26 5.77 5.61 12.57
N LEU A 27 4.61 5.97 12.01
CA LEU A 27 4.54 6.98 10.95
C LEU A 27 5.17 8.30 11.40
N PRO A 28 5.91 8.99 10.51
CA PRO A 28 6.55 10.24 10.87
C PRO A 28 5.53 11.33 11.17
N MET A 29 5.92 12.32 11.95
CA MET A 29 5.03 13.43 12.31
C MET A 29 4.63 14.26 11.08
N TYR A 30 5.61 14.51 10.20
CA TYR A 30 5.48 15.21 8.93
C TYR A 30 6.19 14.43 7.83
N THR A 31 5.74 14.56 6.58
CA THR A 31 6.37 13.94 5.42
C THR A 31 6.64 14.97 4.32
N HIS A 32 7.67 14.71 3.51
CA HIS A 32 7.83 15.40 2.22
C HIS A 32 6.83 14.84 1.21
N VAL A 33 6.50 15.64 0.19
CA VAL A 33 5.62 15.24 -0.92
C VAL A 33 6.37 15.26 -2.26
N PRO A 34 6.09 14.34 -3.20
CA PRO A 34 5.18 13.22 -3.02
C PRO A 34 5.77 12.15 -2.08
N THR A 35 4.91 11.41 -1.37
CA THR A 35 5.32 10.30 -0.50
C THR A 35 4.60 9.02 -0.87
N TYR A 36 5.29 7.90 -0.71
CA TYR A 36 4.80 6.54 -0.95
C TYR A 36 5.23 5.71 0.25
N ILE A 37 4.27 5.16 0.98
CA ILE A 37 4.51 4.48 2.25
C ILE A 37 3.74 3.17 2.27
N ILE A 38 4.38 2.10 2.75
CA ILE A 38 3.69 0.88 3.18
C ILE A 38 3.69 0.85 4.70
N CYS A 39 2.55 0.53 5.29
CA CYS A 39 2.38 0.51 6.73
C CYS A 39 1.72 -0.78 7.19
N ASN A 40 2.19 -1.34 8.29
CA ASN A 40 1.48 -2.42 8.97
C ASN A 40 0.36 -1.83 9.83
N LEU A 41 -0.79 -2.50 9.93
CA LEU A 41 -1.87 -2.10 10.83
C LEU A 41 -1.52 -2.30 12.32
N ASP A 42 -0.61 -3.21 12.62
CA ASP A 42 -0.12 -3.45 13.96
C ASP A 42 0.96 -2.44 14.38
N THR A 43 1.09 -2.28 15.69
CA THR A 43 2.15 -1.50 16.34
C THR A 43 3.49 -2.24 16.29
N ASP A 44 4.59 -1.54 16.52
CA ASP A 44 5.95 -2.07 16.42
C ASP A 44 6.31 -3.14 17.46
N ASP A 45 5.51 -3.28 18.52
CA ASP A 45 5.63 -4.32 19.54
C ASP A 45 4.87 -5.61 19.18
N LYS A 46 4.25 -5.67 18.00
CA LYS A 46 3.47 -6.82 17.52
C LYS A 46 4.07 -7.47 16.27
N PRO A 47 3.71 -8.73 15.99
CA PRO A 47 4.27 -9.47 14.84
C PRO A 47 3.91 -8.89 13.46
N GLY A 48 2.88 -8.03 13.37
CA GLY A 48 2.32 -7.55 12.12
C GLY A 48 1.12 -8.38 11.69
N SER A 49 0.05 -7.72 11.23
CA SER A 49 -1.22 -8.40 10.89
C SER A 49 -1.67 -8.17 9.45
N HIS A 50 -1.47 -6.96 8.91
CA HIS A 50 -1.98 -6.56 7.60
C HIS A 50 -1.20 -5.38 7.07
N TRP A 51 -0.92 -5.38 5.78
CA TRP A 51 -0.23 -4.29 5.08
C TRP A 51 -1.23 -3.38 4.37
N VAL A 52 -1.02 -2.08 4.47
CA VAL A 52 -1.77 -1.03 3.77
C VAL A 52 -0.79 -0.05 3.14
N ALA A 53 -1.24 0.68 2.12
CA ALA A 53 -0.41 1.67 1.43
C ALA A 53 -0.97 3.08 1.60
N LEU A 54 -0.07 4.04 1.71
CA LEU A 54 -0.36 5.47 1.82
C LEU A 54 0.40 6.17 0.70
N TYR A 55 -0.27 7.10 0.02
CA TYR A 55 0.33 7.99 -0.96
C TYR A 55 -0.12 9.42 -0.70
N ILE A 56 0.77 10.39 -0.84
CA ILE A 56 0.40 11.82 -0.83
C ILE A 56 1.07 12.47 -2.03
N ASP A 57 0.28 13.18 -2.85
CA ASP A 57 0.80 13.91 -4.00
C ASP A 57 1.40 15.27 -3.62
N THR A 58 2.00 15.94 -4.60
CA THR A 58 2.61 17.28 -4.44
C THR A 58 1.61 18.40 -4.13
N ASN A 59 0.31 18.11 -4.20
CA ASN A 59 -0.78 19.06 -3.88
C ASN A 59 -1.40 18.77 -2.51
N ASP A 60 -0.77 17.91 -1.70
CA ASP A 60 -1.24 17.45 -0.39
C ASP A 60 -2.56 16.68 -0.47
N VAL A 61 -2.79 15.93 -1.56
CA VAL A 61 -3.92 15.01 -1.68
C VAL A 61 -3.47 13.59 -1.35
N GLY A 62 -4.03 13.06 -0.25
CA GLY A 62 -3.72 11.74 0.27
C GLY A 62 -4.58 10.62 -0.31
N GLN A 63 -4.03 9.43 -0.38
CA GLN A 63 -4.72 8.19 -0.71
C GLN A 63 -4.31 7.13 0.30
N TYR A 64 -5.30 6.44 0.84
CA TYR A 64 -5.13 5.25 1.64
C TYR A 64 -5.65 4.05 0.87
N PHE A 65 -4.79 3.06 0.67
CA PHE A 65 -5.15 1.84 -0.02
C PHE A 65 -5.11 0.67 0.97
N ASP A 66 -6.22 -0.05 1.02
CA ASP A 66 -6.38 -1.28 1.77
C ASP A 66 -7.09 -2.28 0.86
N SER A 67 -6.48 -3.43 0.59
CA SER A 67 -7.03 -4.45 -0.29
C SER A 67 -8.37 -5.02 0.20
N TYR A 68 -8.73 -4.82 1.47
CA TYR A 68 -10.04 -5.15 2.03
C TYR A 68 -11.10 -4.05 1.86
N GLY A 69 -10.73 -2.88 1.31
CA GLY A 69 -11.63 -1.74 1.10
C GLY A 69 -12.01 -1.01 2.39
N LEU A 70 -11.24 -1.20 3.46
CA LEU A 70 -11.53 -0.63 4.77
C LEU A 70 -11.02 0.80 4.88
N SER A 71 -11.70 1.62 5.68
CA SER A 71 -11.28 2.98 5.98
C SER A 71 -9.99 3.02 6.82
N PRO A 72 -9.20 4.11 6.78
CA PRO A 72 -7.98 4.23 7.57
C PRO A 72 -8.21 4.05 9.08
N VAL A 73 -7.34 3.28 9.73
CA VAL A 73 -7.31 3.16 11.20
C VAL A 73 -6.83 4.47 11.85
N ARG A 74 -7.06 4.61 13.16
CA ARG A 74 -6.80 5.86 13.92
C ARG A 74 -5.43 6.48 13.62
N TYR A 75 -4.34 5.73 13.69
CA TYR A 75 -3.00 6.29 13.46
C TYR A 75 -2.82 6.84 12.03
N HIS A 76 -3.31 6.11 11.04
CA HIS A 76 -3.20 6.48 9.62
C HIS A 76 -4.13 7.66 9.30
N LEU A 77 -5.33 7.69 9.88
CA LEU A 77 -6.25 8.82 9.77
C LEU A 77 -5.64 10.11 10.35
N GLU A 78 -5.02 10.04 11.53
CA GLU A 78 -4.35 11.20 12.13
C GLU A 78 -3.11 11.62 11.32
N PHE A 79 -2.39 10.69 10.69
CA PHE A 79 -1.33 11.02 9.74
C PHE A 79 -1.87 11.78 8.53
N LEU A 80 -2.95 11.30 7.90
CA LEU A 80 -3.58 11.95 6.74
C LEU A 80 -4.13 13.34 7.09
N LYS A 81 -4.83 13.49 8.22
CA LYS A 81 -5.35 14.79 8.68
C LYS A 81 -4.26 15.84 8.85
N ARG A 82 -3.06 15.42 9.29
CA ARG A 82 -1.93 16.32 9.53
C ARG A 82 -1.18 16.70 8.26
N ASN A 83 -1.11 15.79 7.28
CA ASN A 83 -0.23 15.92 6.11
C ASN A 83 -0.98 16.19 4.80
N CYS A 84 -2.31 16.13 4.80
CA CYS A 84 -3.12 16.27 3.59
C CYS A 84 -4.17 17.37 3.74
N LYS A 85 -4.42 18.12 2.67
CA LYS A 85 -5.60 19.01 2.54
C LYS A 85 -6.88 18.20 2.35
N ARG A 86 -6.79 17.08 1.61
CA ARG A 86 -7.89 16.16 1.31
C ARG A 86 -7.35 14.74 1.18
N TRP A 87 -8.16 13.74 1.45
CA TRP A 87 -7.77 12.34 1.22
C TRP A 87 -8.98 11.47 0.84
N ASN A 88 -8.69 10.31 0.24
CA ASN A 88 -9.67 9.27 -0.04
C ASN A 88 -9.09 7.86 0.21
N TRP A 89 -9.92 6.85 0.06
CA TRP A 89 -9.53 5.44 0.10
C TRP A 89 -10.37 4.62 -0.87
N ASN A 90 -9.91 3.42 -1.22
CA ASN A 90 -10.72 2.47 -1.98
C ASN A 90 -11.76 1.80 -1.06
N VAL A 91 -12.96 1.55 -1.58
CA VAL A 91 -14.05 0.93 -0.81
C VAL A 91 -14.35 -0.50 -1.24
N ASP A 92 -13.79 -0.94 -2.36
CA ASP A 92 -13.97 -2.29 -2.86
C ASP A 92 -12.99 -3.25 -2.16
N ARG A 93 -13.54 -4.34 -1.60
CA ARG A 93 -12.75 -5.49 -1.15
C ARG A 93 -12.33 -6.30 -2.37
N ILE A 94 -11.03 -6.30 -2.66
CA ILE A 94 -10.46 -7.01 -3.81
C ILE A 94 -9.65 -8.24 -3.40
N GLN A 95 -9.19 -8.32 -2.15
CA GLN A 95 -8.47 -9.48 -1.61
C GLN A 95 -9.39 -10.43 -0.83
N ASN A 96 -9.07 -11.72 -0.85
CA ASN A 96 -9.73 -12.70 0.00
C ASN A 96 -9.25 -12.60 1.46
N GLU A 97 -10.16 -12.75 2.42
CA GLU A 97 -9.82 -12.61 3.85
C GLU A 97 -8.95 -13.76 4.39
N TRP A 98 -8.83 -14.86 3.64
CA TRP A 98 -8.07 -16.05 4.03
C TRP A 98 -6.68 -16.13 3.41
N THR A 99 -6.27 -15.15 2.58
CA THR A 99 -4.96 -15.13 1.92
C THR A 99 -4.01 -14.10 2.52
N SER A 100 -2.70 -14.31 2.28
CA SER A 100 -1.62 -13.53 2.90
C SER A 100 -0.90 -12.60 1.90
N VAL A 101 -1.62 -12.10 0.89
CA VAL A 101 -1.08 -11.35 -0.26
C VAL A 101 -1.26 -9.82 -0.16
N CYS A 102 -1.68 -9.28 1.00
CA CYS A 102 -1.91 -7.84 1.17
C CYS A 102 -0.67 -6.97 0.90
N GLY A 103 0.53 -7.50 1.19
CA GLY A 103 1.79 -6.83 0.87
C GLY A 103 2.01 -6.69 -0.64
N GLU A 104 1.64 -7.71 -1.42
CA GLU A 104 1.73 -7.69 -2.89
C GLU A 104 0.76 -6.66 -3.47
N TYR A 105 -0.48 -6.63 -2.98
CA TYR A 105 -1.44 -5.58 -3.33
C TYR A 105 -0.89 -4.17 -3.06
N CYS A 106 -0.29 -3.94 -1.89
CA CYS A 106 0.30 -2.64 -1.54
C CYS A 106 1.45 -2.25 -2.48
N LEU A 107 2.35 -3.19 -2.77
CA LEU A 107 3.49 -2.96 -3.66
C LEU A 107 3.03 -2.68 -5.10
N MET A 108 2.08 -3.47 -5.61
CA MET A 108 1.51 -3.26 -6.94
C MET A 108 0.75 -1.94 -7.03
N TYR A 109 -0.03 -1.58 -6.01
CA TYR A 109 -0.70 -0.27 -5.95
C TYR A 109 0.32 0.87 -6.01
N LEU A 110 1.37 0.85 -5.18
CA LEU A 110 2.37 1.92 -5.16
C LEU A 110 3.19 1.96 -6.45
N LEU A 111 3.48 0.81 -7.08
CA LEU A 111 4.11 0.75 -8.39
C LEU A 111 3.26 1.45 -9.45
N TYR A 112 1.99 1.09 -9.55
CA TYR A 112 1.05 1.73 -10.47
C TYR A 112 0.91 3.23 -10.16
N LYS A 113 0.91 3.58 -8.87
CA LYS A 113 0.83 4.97 -8.47
C LYS A 113 2.07 5.77 -8.89
N PHE A 114 3.25 5.17 -8.74
CA PHE A 114 4.52 5.73 -9.20
C PHE A 114 4.54 5.95 -10.72
N GLN A 115 3.86 5.09 -11.48
CA GLN A 115 3.64 5.22 -12.92
C GLN A 115 2.52 6.20 -13.30
N GLY A 116 1.94 6.92 -12.34
CA GLY A 116 0.92 7.95 -12.56
C GLY A 116 -0.52 7.45 -12.59
N CYS A 117 -0.79 6.18 -12.27
CA CYS A 117 -2.14 5.65 -12.25
C CYS A 117 -2.97 6.19 -11.06
N SER A 118 -4.29 6.20 -11.24
CA SER A 118 -5.22 6.49 -10.14
C SER A 118 -5.51 5.22 -9.33
N ILE A 119 -5.96 5.38 -8.08
CA ILE A 119 -6.43 4.24 -7.27
C ILE A 119 -7.58 3.50 -7.95
N HIS A 120 -8.50 4.22 -8.58
CA HIS A 120 -9.61 3.63 -9.34
C HIS A 120 -9.11 2.82 -10.54
N SER A 121 -8.13 3.33 -11.28
CA SER A 121 -7.51 2.60 -12.40
C SER A 121 -6.90 1.30 -11.92
N PHE A 122 -6.20 1.31 -10.78
CA PHE A 122 -5.62 0.11 -10.19
C PHE A 122 -6.70 -0.87 -9.72
N THR A 123 -7.69 -0.42 -8.95
CA THR A 123 -8.74 -1.32 -8.42
C THR A 123 -9.63 -1.89 -9.52
N SER A 124 -9.81 -1.18 -10.64
CA SER A 124 -10.60 -1.65 -11.78
C SER A 124 -10.03 -2.88 -12.51
N ILE A 125 -8.78 -3.24 -12.25
CA ILE A 125 -8.16 -4.47 -12.76
C ILE A 125 -8.81 -5.70 -12.12
N PHE A 126 -9.27 -5.56 -10.87
CA PHE A 126 -9.75 -6.66 -10.05
C PHE A 126 -11.27 -6.80 -10.13
N THR A 127 -11.74 -8.02 -9.87
CA THR A 127 -13.15 -8.40 -9.98
C THR A 127 -13.79 -8.57 -8.60
N ARG A 128 -15.03 -9.04 -8.53
CA ARG A 128 -15.66 -9.47 -7.27
C ARG A 128 -15.21 -10.86 -6.79
N ASN A 129 -14.53 -11.63 -7.64
CA ASN A 129 -13.97 -12.92 -7.26
C ASN A 129 -12.61 -12.72 -6.63
N THR A 130 -12.59 -12.62 -5.30
CA THR A 130 -11.38 -12.29 -4.54
C THR A 130 -10.29 -13.37 -4.62
N LEU A 131 -10.65 -14.65 -4.70
CA LEU A 131 -9.66 -15.72 -4.90
C LEU A 131 -8.96 -15.62 -6.25
N TYR A 132 -9.71 -15.29 -7.31
CA TYR A 132 -9.12 -15.05 -8.62
C TYR A 132 -8.21 -13.81 -8.60
N ASN A 133 -8.64 -12.75 -7.92
CA ASN A 133 -7.84 -11.54 -7.81
C ASN A 133 -6.51 -11.79 -7.07
N ASP A 134 -6.50 -12.65 -6.04
CA ASP A 134 -5.30 -12.98 -5.29
C ASP A 134 -4.28 -13.75 -6.16
N ILE A 135 -4.76 -14.63 -7.04
CA ILE A 135 -3.91 -15.29 -8.05
C ILE A 135 -3.36 -14.23 -9.01
N LEU A 136 -4.21 -13.35 -9.51
CA LEU A 136 -3.82 -12.32 -10.46
C LEU A 136 -2.77 -11.35 -9.87
N VAL A 137 -2.91 -10.93 -8.61
CA VAL A 137 -1.93 -10.02 -7.99
C VAL A 137 -0.58 -10.71 -7.75
N ASP A 138 -0.57 -12.00 -7.35
CA ASP A 138 0.67 -12.78 -7.20
C ASP A 138 1.37 -12.93 -8.56
N GLU A 139 0.63 -13.21 -9.64
CA GLU A 139 1.18 -13.26 -11.00
C GLU A 139 1.77 -11.91 -11.44
N MET A 140 1.05 -10.82 -11.22
CA MET A 140 1.52 -9.46 -11.51
C MET A 140 2.78 -9.13 -10.70
N PHE A 141 2.80 -9.47 -9.41
CA PHE A 141 3.92 -9.26 -8.51
C PHE A 141 5.14 -10.05 -8.96
N ARG A 142 5.00 -11.36 -9.24
CA ARG A 142 6.09 -12.21 -9.72
C ARG A 142 6.67 -11.70 -11.02
N SER A 143 5.80 -11.38 -11.98
CA SER A 143 6.22 -10.85 -13.28
C SER A 143 7.10 -9.62 -13.11
N TYR A 144 6.68 -8.63 -12.31
CA TYR A 144 7.43 -7.40 -12.15
C TYR A 144 8.68 -7.55 -11.28
N PHE A 145 8.57 -8.22 -10.13
CA PHE A 145 9.59 -8.18 -9.08
C PHE A 145 10.52 -9.38 -9.03
N ILE A 146 10.11 -10.53 -9.57
CA ILE A 146 10.84 -11.80 -9.44
C ILE A 146 11.44 -12.22 -10.78
N ASP A 147 10.63 -12.21 -11.84
CA ASP A 147 10.98 -12.83 -13.12
C ASP A 147 11.74 -11.90 -14.07
N ASN A 148 11.54 -10.58 -13.95
CA ASN A 148 12.28 -9.57 -14.73
C ASN A 148 13.70 -9.32 -14.18
N LYS A 149 14.56 -10.35 -14.22
CA LYS A 149 16.01 -10.21 -14.05
C LYS A 149 16.72 -9.95 -15.38
#